data_AF-A0A224Y2U8-F1
#
_entry.id   AF-A0A224Y2U8-F1
#
_cell.length_a   1.000
_cell.length_b   1.000
_cell.length_c   1.000
_cell.angle_alpha   90.00
_cell.angle_beta   90.00
_cell.angle_gamma   90.00
#
_symmetry.space_group_name_H-M   'P 1'
#
loop_
_entity.id
_entity.type
_entity.pdbx_description
1 polymer ?
#
loop_
_entity_poly.entity_id
_entity_poly.type
_entity_poly.pdbx_seq_one_letter_code
_entity_poly.pdbx_strand_id
1 'polypeptide(L)'
;EEFAELSSDSNLKLQFQKKSLTEFWIGTRTEFPTIADMALNVLLPFNTTYLCEVTFSALTHIKSQYRSALKNVEEVLRPAVSNIPPRFDLLCNKKQAHPSH
;
A
#
# COMPACT_ATOMS: atom_id res chain seq x y z
N GLU A 1 24.46 -19.59 7.52
CA GLU A 1 25.63 -18.70 7.32
C GLU A 1 25.24 -17.26 7.00
N GLU A 2 24.25 -16.99 6.14
CA GLU A 2 23.85 -15.63 5.71
C GLU A 2 23.79 -14.56 6.83
N PHE A 3 23.17 -14.87 7.98
CA PHE A 3 23.08 -13.90 9.09
C PHE A 3 24.44 -13.48 9.67
N ALA A 4 25.37 -14.43 9.80
CA ALA A 4 26.68 -14.17 10.38
C ALA A 4 27.55 -13.35 9.41
N GLU A 5 27.47 -13.65 8.11
CA GLU A 5 28.16 -12.90 7.04
C GLU A 5 27.62 -11.48 6.92
N LEU A 6 26.30 -11.32 6.85
CA LEU A 6 25.63 -10.01 6.81
C LEU A 6 25.95 -9.16 8.04
N SER A 7 26.04 -9.79 9.22
CA SER A 7 26.41 -9.11 10.47
C SER A 7 27.90 -8.79 10.57
N SER A 8 28.75 -9.42 9.77
CA SER A 8 30.19 -9.17 9.74
C SER A 8 30.57 -8.11 8.71
N ASP A 9 29.73 -7.92 7.69
CA ASP A 9 29.95 -6.93 6.64
C ASP A 9 29.72 -5.50 7.15
N SER A 10 30.79 -4.70 7.08
CA SER A 10 30.79 -3.30 7.54
C SER A 10 30.10 -2.36 6.54
N ASN A 11 30.10 -2.69 5.25
CA ASN A 11 29.39 -1.92 4.22
C ASN A 11 27.88 -2.08 4.39
N LEU A 12 27.39 -3.31 4.56
CA LEU A 12 25.97 -3.58 4.78
C LEU A 12 25.46 -2.90 6.05
N LYS A 13 26.24 -2.90 7.13
CA LYS A 13 25.90 -2.12 8.34
C LYS A 13 25.73 -0.62 8.06
N LEU A 14 26.61 -0.05 7.23
CA LEU A 14 26.51 1.36 6.86
C LEU A 14 25.29 1.62 5.96
N GLN A 15 25.00 0.72 5.01
CA GLN A 15 23.81 0.83 4.15
C GLN A 15 22.52 0.71 4.96
N PHE A 16 22.49 -0.16 5.97
CA PHE A 16 21.35 -0.33 6.87
C PHE A 16 20.99 0.96 7.60
N GLN A 17 21.98 1.77 7.98
CA GLN A 17 21.74 3.07 8.63
C GLN A 17 21.30 4.17 7.65
N LYS A 18 21.58 4.01 6.35
CA LYS A 18 21.34 5.04 5.33
C LYS A 18 20.05 4.83 4.54
N LYS A 19 19.59 3.59 4.41
CA LYS A 19 18.40 3.22 3.63
C LYS A 19 17.20 2.95 4.53
N SER A 20 15.99 3.03 3.98
CA SER A 20 14.83 2.45 4.66
C SER A 20 14.99 0.93 4.80
N LEU A 21 14.34 0.34 5.81
CA LEU A 21 14.33 -1.11 6.05
C LEU A 21 13.96 -1.89 4.78
N THR A 22 12.90 -1.48 4.08
CA THR A 22 12.43 -2.13 2.86
C THR A 22 13.46 -2.06 1.74
N GLU A 23 14.02 -0.87 1.47
CA GLU A 23 15.03 -0.70 0.40
C GLU A 23 16.32 -1.46 0.69
N PHE A 24 16.73 -1.51 1.97
CA PHE A 24 17.86 -2.32 2.40
C PHE A 24 17.61 -3.79 2.06
N TRP A 25 16.54 -4.40 2.60
CA TRP A 25 16.30 -5.83 2.41
C TRP A 25 16.00 -6.22 0.96
N ILE A 26 15.39 -5.35 0.16
CA ILE A 26 15.25 -5.57 -1.30
C ILE A 26 16.62 -5.63 -1.98
N GLY A 27 17.52 -4.69 -1.65
CA GLY A 27 18.86 -4.66 -2.25
C GLY A 27 19.75 -5.82 -1.80
N THR A 28 19.60 -6.27 -0.56
CA THR A 28 20.39 -7.36 0.04
C THR A 28 19.88 -8.75 -0.38
N ARG A 29 18.69 -8.84 -0.99
CA ARG A 29 18.06 -10.10 -1.42
C ARG A 29 18.87 -10.90 -2.43
N THR A 30 19.69 -10.24 -3.26
CA THR A 30 20.52 -10.94 -4.26
C THR A 30 21.64 -11.74 -3.65
N GLU A 31 22.25 -11.24 -2.56
CA GLU A 31 23.35 -11.92 -1.86
C GLU A 31 22.86 -12.78 -0.69
N PHE A 32 21.80 -12.35 0.01
CA PHE A 32 21.28 -13.02 1.21
C PHE A 32 19.77 -13.28 1.08
N PRO A 33 19.34 -14.12 0.13
CA PRO A 33 17.94 -14.31 -0.21
C PRO A 33 17.10 -14.87 0.95
N THR A 34 17.66 -15.78 1.75
CA THR A 34 16.91 -16.47 2.81
C THR A 34 16.50 -15.51 3.92
N ILE A 35 17.45 -14.70 4.39
CA ILE A 35 17.19 -13.74 5.45
C ILE A 35 16.45 -12.50 4.95
N ALA A 36 16.75 -12.05 3.73
CA ALA A 36 16.02 -10.95 3.12
C ALA A 36 14.55 -11.30 2.93
N ASP A 37 14.22 -12.52 2.50
CA ASP A 37 12.83 -12.95 2.33
C ASP A 37 12.09 -13.02 3.68
N MET A 38 12.74 -13.52 4.73
CA MET A 38 12.15 -13.48 6.08
C MET A 38 11.88 -12.05 6.55
N ALA A 39 12.84 -11.14 6.38
CA ALA A 39 12.67 -9.74 6.75
C ALA A 39 11.58 -9.07 5.92
N LEU A 40 11.56 -9.29 4.61
CA LEU A 40 10.54 -8.75 3.71
C LEU A 40 9.15 -9.31 4.00
N ASN A 41 9.00 -10.59 4.36
CA ASN A 41 7.70 -11.14 4.75
C ASN A 41 7.11 -10.50 6.02
N VAL A 42 7.98 -10.04 6.93
CA VAL A 42 7.56 -9.30 8.14
C VAL A 42 7.30 -7.83 7.83
N LEU A 43 8.17 -7.20 7.02
CA LEU A 43 8.11 -5.77 6.71
C LEU A 43 7.05 -5.41 5.66
N LEU A 44 6.83 -6.31 4.71
CA LEU A 44 5.81 -6.21 3.68
C LEU A 44 4.69 -7.16 4.10
N PRO A 45 3.69 -6.70 4.88
CA PRO A 45 2.48 -7.48 5.02
C PRO A 45 2.01 -7.78 3.60
N PHE A 46 1.85 -9.08 3.28
CA PHE A 46 1.43 -9.54 1.96
C PHE A 46 0.45 -8.53 1.37
N ASN A 47 0.83 -7.94 0.23
CA ASN A 47 0.05 -6.85 -0.36
C ASN A 47 -1.42 -7.25 -0.56
N THR A 48 -1.69 -8.54 -0.76
CA THR A 48 -3.03 -9.12 -0.83
C THR A 48 -3.74 -9.12 0.52
N THR A 49 -3.12 -9.51 1.63
CA THR A 49 -3.79 -9.54 2.94
C THR A 49 -4.11 -8.15 3.44
N TYR A 50 -3.14 -7.22 3.44
CA TYR A 50 -3.41 -5.84 3.86
C TYR A 50 -4.44 -5.16 2.95
N LEU A 51 -4.29 -5.29 1.63
CA LEU A 51 -5.25 -4.70 0.69
C LEU A 51 -6.63 -5.37 0.82
N CYS A 52 -6.71 -6.68 1.04
CA CYS A 52 -7.95 -7.37 1.33
C CYS A 52 -8.58 -6.83 2.62
N GLU A 53 -7.84 -6.71 3.71
CA GLU A 53 -8.33 -6.15 4.98
C GLU A 53 -8.85 -4.72 4.82
N VAL A 54 -8.08 -3.86 4.15
CA VAL A 54 -8.49 -2.48 3.82
C VAL A 54 -9.75 -2.49 2.95
N THR A 55 -9.79 -3.34 1.93
CA THR A 55 -10.94 -3.45 1.01
C THR A 55 -12.18 -3.96 1.73
N PHE A 56 -12.05 -4.97 2.60
CA PHE A 56 -13.15 -5.49 3.41
C PHE A 56 -13.65 -4.46 4.42
N SER A 57 -12.74 -3.74 5.08
CA SER A 57 -13.09 -2.65 6.00
C SER A 57 -13.83 -1.52 5.27
N ALA A 58 -13.29 -1.06 4.15
CA ALA A 58 -13.90 -0.04 3.30
C ALA A 58 -15.28 -0.48 2.80
N LEU A 59 -15.41 -1.72 2.32
CA LEU A 59 -16.67 -2.30 1.88
C LEU A 59 -17.70 -2.35 3.00
N THR A 60 -17.29 -2.74 4.20
CA THR A 60 -18.16 -2.81 5.38
C THR A 60 -18.67 -1.42 5.75
N HIS A 61 -17.78 -0.42 5.77
CA HIS A 61 -18.13 0.98 6.04
C HIS A 61 -19.12 1.52 5.00
N ILE A 62 -18.80 1.36 3.70
CA ILE A 62 -19.63 1.78 2.57
C ILE A 62 -21.02 1.17 2.66
N LYS A 63 -21.11 -0.15 2.86
CA LYS A 63 -22.40 -0.87 2.98
C LYS A 63 -23.18 -0.47 4.23
N SER A 64 -22.53 -0.08 5.32
CA SER A 64 -23.23 0.35 6.53
C SER A 64 -23.83 1.75 6.39
N GLN A 65 -23.12 2.68 5.74
CA GLN A 65 -23.54 4.08 5.63
C GLN A 65 -24.49 4.34 4.47
N TYR A 66 -24.29 3.68 3.33
CA TYR A 66 -25.01 3.97 2.09
C TYR A 66 -25.86 2.80 1.60
N ARG A 67 -26.23 1.86 2.50
CA ARG A 67 -26.89 0.58 2.18
C ARG A 67 -28.04 0.69 1.17
N SER A 68 -28.88 1.70 1.32
CA SER A 68 -30.08 1.94 0.50
C SER A 68 -29.84 2.79 -0.74
N ALA A 69 -28.68 3.45 -0.86
CA ALA A 69 -28.34 4.37 -1.93
C ALA A 69 -27.24 3.84 -2.88
N LEU A 70 -26.52 2.79 -2.49
CA LEU A 70 -25.48 2.16 -3.30
C LEU A 70 -26.10 1.37 -4.46
N LYS A 71 -26.09 1.97 -5.65
CA LYS A 71 -26.41 1.27 -6.90
C LYS A 71 -25.22 0.46 -7.44
N ASN A 72 -24.00 1.00 -7.29
CA ASN A 72 -22.77 0.36 -7.73
C ASN A 72 -21.70 0.45 -6.64
N VAL A 73 -21.36 -0.69 -6.04
CA VAL A 73 -20.36 -0.76 -4.95
C VAL A 73 -18.94 -0.56 -5.48
N GLU A 74 -18.66 -1.02 -6.71
CA GLU A 74 -17.32 -0.95 -7.30
C GLU A 74 -16.87 0.50 -7.52
N GLU A 75 -17.79 1.37 -7.97
CA GLU A 75 -17.53 2.80 -8.21
C GLU A 75 -17.09 3.55 -6.95
N VAL A 76 -17.56 3.13 -5.77
CA VAL A 76 -17.23 3.76 -4.49
C VAL A 76 -16.02 3.07 -3.84
N LEU A 77 -15.93 1.75 -3.95
CA LEU A 77 -14.86 0.98 -3.34
C LEU A 77 -13.52 1.24 -4.04
N ARG A 78 -13.50 1.29 -5.38
CA ARG A 78 -12.29 1.51 -6.17
C ARG A 78 -11.51 2.77 -5.76
N PRO A 79 -12.12 3.97 -5.68
CA PRO A 79 -11.40 5.15 -5.20
C PRO A 79 -11.05 5.08 -3.70
N ALA A 80 -11.79 4.34 -2.88
CA ALA A 80 -11.50 4.20 -1.45
C ALA A 80 -10.26 3.33 -1.15
N VAL A 81 -9.94 2.38 -2.03
CA VAL A 81 -8.80 1.45 -1.86
C VAL A 81 -7.62 1.75 -2.76
N SER A 82 -7.78 2.67 -3.71
CA SER A 82 -6.75 3.00 -4.69
C SER A 82 -5.78 4.06 -4.19
N ASN A 83 -4.49 3.85 -4.43
CA ASN A 83 -3.45 4.87 -4.25
C ASN A 83 -3.37 5.86 -5.43
N ILE A 84 -4.28 5.78 -6.41
CA ILE A 84 -4.33 6.70 -7.54
C ILE A 84 -4.96 8.01 -7.07
N PRO A 85 -4.28 9.16 -7.22
CA PRO A 85 -4.84 10.43 -6.80
C PRO A 85 -6.09 10.75 -7.62
N PRO A 86 -7.21 11.11 -6.98
CA PRO A 86 -8.42 11.51 -7.67
C PRO A 86 -8.18 12.80 -8.47
N ARG A 87 -8.65 12.82 -9.72
CA ARG A 87 -8.56 14.02 -10.59
C ARG A 87 -9.68 15.00 -10.27
N PHE A 88 -9.60 15.65 -9.11
CA PHE A 88 -10.62 16.58 -8.64
C PHE A 88 -10.87 17.74 -9.62
N ASP A 89 -9.83 18.30 -10.22
CA ASP A 89 -9.96 19.41 -11.18
C ASP A 89 -10.86 19.04 -12.37
N LEU A 90 -10.67 17.84 -12.92
CA LEU A 90 -11.49 17.33 -14.02
C LEU A 90 -12.94 17.11 -13.59
N LEU A 91 -13.16 16.60 -12.38
CA LEU A 91 -14.49 16.38 -11.81
C LEU A 91 -15.21 17.71 -11.58
N CYS A 92 -14.54 18.70 -10.99
CA CYS A 92 -15.09 20.03 -10.74
C CYS A 92 -15.47 20.73 -12.05
N ASN A 93 -14.59 20.68 -13.06
CA ASN A 93 -14.84 21.31 -14.36
C ASN A 93 -15.99 20.65 -15.15
N LYS A 94 -16.26 19.36 -14.93
CA LYS A 94 -17.39 18.64 -15.55
C LYS A 94 -18.71 18.85 -14.82
N LYS A 95 -18.70 19.37 -13.59
CA LYS A 95 -19.91 19.58 -12.80
C LYS A 95 -20.52 20.92 -13.18
N GLN A 96 -21.62 20.90 -13.93
CA GLN A 96 -22.34 22.13 -14.26
C GLN A 96 -22.93 22.73 -12.98
N ALA A 97 -22.52 23.95 -12.64
CA ALA A 97 -23.15 24.70 -11.56
C ALA A 97 -24.59 25.04 -11.97
N HIS A 98 -25.57 24.58 -11.19
CA HIS A 98 -26.95 25.02 -11.39
C HIS A 98 -27.06 26.47 -10.91
N PRO A 99 -27.57 27.40 -11.73
CA PRO A 99 -27.86 28.73 -11.27
C PRO A 99 -28.96 28.64 -10.20
N SER A 100 -28.72 29.24 -9.04
CA SER A 100 -29.74 29.48 -8.04
C SER A 100 -30.74 30.51 -8.58
N HIS A 101 -32.04 30.23 -8.43
CA HIS A 101 -33.13 31.16 -8.74
C HIS A 101 -33.22 32.29 -7.71
#